data_AF-R7AWF3-F1
#
_entry.id   AF-R7AWF3-F1
#
_cell.length_a   1.000
_cell.length_b   1.000
_cell.length_c   1.000
_cell.angle_alpha   90.00
_cell.angle_beta   90.00
_cell.angle_gamma   90.00
#
_symmetry.space_group_name_H-M   'P 1'
#
loop_
_entity.id
_entity.type
_entity.pdbx_description
1 polymer ?
#
loop_
_entity_poly.entity_id
_entity_poly.type
_entity_poly.pdbx_seq_one_letter_code
_entity_poly.pdbx_strand_id
1 'polypeptide(L)'
;MTKKTYPALYTTSVKGTNFHHSGIYPTLYFKILPDEQRYQNDLDYREYMDFISNEPYDAITHKFLLSIPTKITNDKQAFLLFKTNVDIHTVKQFCIAMLDEINYFTGTNHKADYYMTETILLEIGKTPSIFKSSKIGEKLTKTNLVSVNKIILEGSSNNNDNGILTSFETYLYMKNQNKNEEQDNDEEIVVW
;
A
#
# COMPACT_ATOMS: atom_id res chain seq x y z
N MET A 1 -34.15 5.33 -9.77
CA MET A 1 -33.00 5.08 -8.87
C MET A 1 -31.87 4.50 -9.70
N THR A 2 -30.76 5.22 -9.83
CA THR A 2 -29.52 4.69 -10.43
C THR A 2 -29.03 3.51 -9.60
N LYS A 3 -28.82 2.35 -10.22
CA LYS A 3 -28.25 1.18 -9.54
C LYS A 3 -26.82 1.52 -9.11
N LYS A 4 -26.51 1.42 -7.81
CA LYS A 4 -25.15 1.59 -7.30
C LYS A 4 -24.23 0.55 -7.94
N THR A 5 -23.22 1.02 -8.67
CA THR A 5 -22.12 0.22 -9.19
C THR A 5 -20.91 0.34 -8.28
N TYR A 6 -20.03 -0.66 -8.32
CA TYR A 6 -18.80 -0.72 -7.54
C TYR A 6 -17.62 -0.81 -8.50
N PRO A 7 -16.58 0.03 -8.36
CA PRO A 7 -15.39 -0.08 -9.19
C PRO A 7 -14.75 -1.46 -9.02
N ALA A 8 -14.24 -2.02 -10.10
CA ALA A 8 -13.74 -3.38 -10.14
C ALA A 8 -12.24 -3.46 -9.88
N LEU A 9 -11.82 -4.46 -9.10
CA LEU A 9 -10.43 -4.91 -9.01
C LEU A 9 -10.33 -6.33 -9.53
N TYR A 10 -9.20 -6.64 -10.18
CA TYR A 10 -9.01 -7.92 -10.86
C TYR A 10 -7.89 -8.72 -10.21
N THR A 11 -8.09 -10.02 -10.05
CA THR A 11 -7.08 -10.99 -9.62
C THR A 11 -6.97 -12.14 -10.63
N THR A 12 -5.80 -12.77 -10.69
CA THR A 12 -5.60 -14.00 -11.48
C THR A 12 -6.35 -15.18 -10.89
N SER A 13 -6.40 -15.29 -9.56
CA SER A 13 -7.26 -16.25 -8.87
C SER A 13 -7.70 -15.79 -7.49
N VAL A 14 -8.88 -16.23 -7.07
CA VAL A 14 -9.34 -16.17 -5.67
C VAL A 14 -9.18 -17.51 -4.94
N LYS A 15 -8.76 -18.58 -5.63
CA LYS A 15 -8.59 -19.91 -5.02
C LYS A 15 -7.50 -19.87 -3.96
N GLY A 16 -7.79 -20.44 -2.78
CA GLY A 16 -6.86 -20.41 -1.64
C GLY A 16 -6.78 -19.05 -0.94
N THR A 17 -7.55 -18.05 -1.38
CA THR A 17 -7.70 -16.77 -0.70
C THR A 17 -8.96 -16.77 0.15
N ASN A 18 -9.07 -15.81 1.06
CA ASN A 18 -10.31 -15.59 1.82
C ASN A 18 -11.40 -14.91 0.99
N PHE A 19 -11.15 -14.53 -0.28
CA PHE A 19 -12.06 -13.74 -1.09
C PHE A 19 -12.86 -14.59 -2.07
N HIS A 20 -13.94 -14.01 -2.59
CA HIS A 20 -14.81 -14.65 -3.56
C HIS A 20 -14.95 -13.80 -4.81
N HIS A 21 -15.01 -14.48 -5.95
CA HIS A 21 -15.32 -13.86 -7.23
C HIS A 21 -16.68 -13.16 -7.18
N SER A 22 -16.76 -11.93 -7.71
CA SER A 22 -17.93 -11.03 -7.61
C SER A 22 -18.29 -10.60 -6.18
N GLY A 23 -17.40 -10.80 -5.21
CA GLY A 23 -17.54 -10.29 -3.84
C GLY A 23 -17.25 -8.78 -3.76
N ILE A 24 -17.92 -8.08 -2.84
CA ILE A 24 -17.73 -6.64 -2.61
C ILE A 24 -17.01 -6.46 -1.27
N TYR A 25 -15.93 -5.67 -1.27
CA TYR A 25 -15.02 -5.55 -0.14
C TYR A 25 -14.64 -4.10 0.13
N PRO A 26 -14.52 -3.67 1.40
CA PRO A 26 -13.81 -2.45 1.75
C PRO A 26 -12.40 -2.51 1.18
N THR A 27 -11.95 -1.40 0.60
CA THR A 27 -10.68 -1.32 -0.12
C THR A 27 -9.98 -0.03 0.24
N LEU A 28 -8.72 -0.15 0.67
CA LEU A 28 -7.83 0.96 0.93
C LEU A 28 -6.86 1.15 -0.23
N TYR A 29 -6.74 2.40 -0.67
CA TYR A 29 -5.57 2.91 -1.34
C TYR A 29 -4.82 3.83 -0.37
N PHE A 30 -3.52 3.58 -0.18
CA PHE A 30 -2.66 4.40 0.66
C PHE A 30 -1.29 4.55 -0.01
N LYS A 31 -0.86 5.78 -0.28
CA LYS A 31 0.43 6.05 -0.90
C LYS A 31 1.09 7.22 -0.22
N ILE A 32 2.24 6.97 0.39
CA ILE A 32 3.09 8.00 0.98
C ILE A 32 3.77 8.74 -0.17
N LEU A 33 3.73 10.07 -0.10
CA LEU A 33 4.30 10.97 -1.09
C LEU A 33 5.68 11.40 -0.59
N PRO A 34 6.74 11.17 -1.38
CA PRO A 34 8.06 11.66 -1.02
C PRO A 34 8.12 13.19 -1.10
N ASP A 35 9.03 13.80 -0.34
CA ASP A 35 9.44 15.17 -0.57
C ASP A 35 10.15 15.26 -1.91
N GLU A 36 9.55 15.96 -2.88
CA GLU A 36 10.01 15.94 -4.27
C GLU A 36 11.43 16.48 -4.42
N GLN A 37 11.77 17.54 -3.66
CA GLN A 37 13.09 18.15 -3.74
C GLN A 37 14.16 17.20 -3.20
N ARG A 38 13.94 16.61 -2.03
CA ARG A 38 14.88 15.64 -1.46
C ARG A 38 14.95 14.38 -2.31
N TYR A 39 13.83 13.88 -2.82
CA TYR A 39 13.78 12.70 -3.68
C TYR A 39 14.62 12.86 -4.96
N GLN A 40 14.70 14.07 -5.52
CA GLN A 40 15.53 14.34 -6.70
C GLN A 40 17.02 14.46 -6.38
N ASN A 41 17.36 14.98 -5.18
CA ASN A 41 18.73 15.41 -4.85
C ASN A 41 19.48 14.46 -3.90
N ASP A 42 18.77 13.64 -3.13
CA ASP A 42 19.31 12.71 -2.12
C ASP A 42 19.01 11.27 -2.58
N LEU A 43 20.06 10.56 -3.00
CA LEU A 43 19.95 9.19 -3.50
C LEU A 43 19.51 8.23 -2.39
N ASP A 44 20.06 8.37 -1.19
CA ASP A 44 19.73 7.49 -0.07
C ASP A 44 18.28 7.66 0.35
N TYR A 45 17.80 8.89 0.43
CA TYR A 45 16.40 9.17 0.72
C TYR A 45 15.46 8.62 -0.37
N ARG A 46 15.79 8.79 -1.65
CA ARG A 46 14.98 8.24 -2.75
C ARG A 46 14.87 6.73 -2.69
N GLU A 47 16.00 6.03 -2.52
CA GLU A 47 15.99 4.58 -2.43
C GLU A 47 15.27 4.10 -1.15
N TYR A 48 15.38 4.85 -0.05
CA TYR A 48 14.57 4.61 1.15
C TYR A 48 13.07 4.75 0.89
N MET A 49 12.63 5.84 0.25
CA MET A 49 11.22 6.06 -0.08
C MET A 49 10.67 4.97 -1.02
N ASP A 50 11.49 4.50 -1.95
CA ASP A 50 11.15 3.37 -2.83
C ASP A 50 11.06 2.05 -2.04
N PHE A 51 11.98 1.82 -1.11
CA PHE A 51 11.99 0.67 -0.19
C PHE A 51 10.72 0.62 0.67
N ILE A 52 10.39 1.71 1.37
CA ILE A 52 9.22 1.74 2.26
C ILE A 52 7.89 1.86 1.51
N SER A 53 7.87 2.07 0.19
CA SER A 53 6.63 2.27 -0.58
C SER A 53 5.59 1.15 -0.42
N ASN A 54 6.06 -0.07 -0.08
CA ASN A 54 5.22 -1.25 0.14
C ASN A 54 5.02 -1.60 1.61
N GLU A 55 5.91 -1.18 2.49
CA GLU A 55 5.90 -1.53 3.92
C GLU A 55 4.61 -1.14 4.65
N PRO A 56 3.96 0.01 4.38
CA PRO A 56 2.66 0.33 4.96
C PRO A 56 1.57 -0.71 4.70
N TYR A 57 1.58 -1.36 3.52
CA TYR A 57 0.62 -2.40 3.21
C TYR A 57 0.83 -3.61 4.12
N ASP A 58 2.09 -3.98 4.33
CA ASP A 58 2.46 -5.12 5.16
C ASP A 58 2.18 -4.82 6.64
N ALA A 59 2.54 -3.62 7.12
CA ALA A 59 2.22 -3.13 8.46
C ALA A 59 0.71 -3.17 8.76
N ILE A 60 -0.13 -2.69 7.83
CA ILE A 60 -1.59 -2.75 7.99
C ILE A 60 -2.04 -4.22 8.02
N THR A 61 -1.44 -5.10 7.20
CA THR A 61 -1.82 -6.51 7.21
C THR A 61 -1.56 -7.21 8.54
N HIS A 62 -0.44 -6.91 9.19
CA HIS A 62 -0.12 -7.41 10.51
C HIS A 62 -0.96 -6.77 11.62
N LYS A 63 -1.34 -5.49 11.48
CA LYS A 63 -2.15 -4.80 12.50
C LYS A 63 -3.60 -5.25 12.53
N PHE A 64 -4.21 -5.49 11.37
CA PHE A 64 -5.66 -5.72 11.23
C PHE A 64 -6.03 -7.19 11.00
N LEU A 65 -5.46 -8.10 11.79
CA LEU A 65 -5.60 -9.56 11.63
C LEU A 65 -7.06 -10.04 11.48
N LEU A 66 -7.98 -9.48 12.26
CA LEU A 66 -9.40 -9.88 12.25
C LEU A 66 -10.11 -9.49 10.95
N SER A 67 -9.69 -8.40 10.31
CA SER A 67 -10.27 -7.94 9.05
C SER A 67 -9.70 -8.65 7.83
N ILE A 68 -8.66 -9.48 8.04
CA ILE A 68 -7.94 -10.25 7.02
C ILE A 68 -7.68 -9.40 5.76
N PRO A 69 -6.94 -8.28 5.91
CA PRO A 69 -6.51 -7.48 4.78
C PRO A 69 -5.65 -8.32 3.83
N THR A 70 -5.77 -8.08 2.54
CA THR A 70 -4.95 -8.73 1.52
C THR A 70 -4.56 -7.72 0.47
N LYS A 71 -3.26 -7.64 0.20
CA LYS A 71 -2.69 -6.79 -0.83
C LYS A 71 -3.03 -7.34 -2.21
N ILE A 72 -3.53 -6.45 -3.06
CA ILE A 72 -3.73 -6.72 -4.49
C ILE A 72 -3.09 -5.60 -5.30
N THR A 73 -2.50 -5.96 -6.44
CA THR A 73 -1.92 -4.98 -7.36
C THR A 73 -2.67 -5.00 -8.67
N ASN A 74 -3.15 -3.86 -9.13
CA ASN A 74 -3.80 -3.68 -10.43
C ASN A 74 -3.08 -2.53 -11.15
N ASP A 75 -2.65 -2.73 -12.40
CA ASP A 75 -1.95 -1.71 -13.20
C ASP A 75 -0.79 -1.02 -12.43
N LYS A 76 0.01 -1.81 -11.72
CA LYS A 76 1.13 -1.37 -10.85
C LYS A 76 0.71 -0.51 -9.63
N GLN A 77 -0.58 -0.38 -9.35
CA GLN A 77 -1.11 0.28 -8.17
C GLN A 77 -1.54 -0.76 -7.13
N ALA A 78 -1.01 -0.65 -5.92
CA ALA A 78 -1.35 -1.51 -4.79
C ALA A 78 -2.63 -1.01 -4.07
N PHE A 79 -3.40 -1.96 -3.55
CA PHE A 79 -4.58 -1.76 -2.73
C PHE A 79 -4.63 -2.83 -1.62
N LEU A 80 -5.28 -2.55 -0.49
CA LEU A 80 -5.67 -3.57 0.48
C LEU A 80 -7.17 -3.82 0.41
N LEU A 81 -7.57 -5.08 0.21
CA LEU A 81 -8.95 -5.50 0.40
C LEU A 81 -9.13 -6.06 1.80
N PHE A 82 -10.16 -5.64 2.51
CA PHE A 82 -10.53 -6.22 3.80
C PHE A 82 -11.63 -7.26 3.59
N LYS A 83 -11.44 -8.46 4.15
CA LYS A 83 -12.41 -9.56 4.00
C LYS A 83 -13.70 -9.30 4.76
N THR A 84 -13.59 -8.67 5.92
CA THR A 84 -14.72 -8.27 6.77
C THR A 84 -14.79 -6.76 6.84
N ASN A 85 -15.85 -6.24 7.46
CA ASN A 85 -15.89 -4.82 7.81
C ASN A 85 -14.68 -4.46 8.68
N VAL A 86 -14.17 -3.25 8.46
CA VAL A 86 -13.08 -2.65 9.20
C VAL A 86 -13.52 -1.25 9.62
N ASP A 87 -13.10 -0.82 10.81
CA ASP A 87 -13.32 0.56 11.21
C ASP A 87 -12.39 1.50 10.44
N ILE A 88 -13.01 2.30 9.57
CA ILE A 88 -12.32 3.28 8.73
C ILE A 88 -11.55 4.29 9.58
N HIS A 89 -12.08 4.67 10.75
CA HIS A 89 -11.41 5.62 11.64
C HIS A 89 -10.10 5.03 12.16
N THR A 90 -10.14 3.81 12.70
CA THR A 90 -8.93 3.10 13.17
C THR A 90 -7.90 2.90 12.07
N VAL A 91 -8.32 2.51 10.85
CA VAL A 91 -7.39 2.40 9.70
C VAL A 91 -6.74 3.75 9.39
N LYS A 92 -7.53 4.83 9.36
CA LYS A 92 -7.01 6.18 9.10
C LYS A 92 -6.01 6.63 10.16
N GLN A 93 -6.28 6.40 11.45
CA GLN A 93 -5.36 6.73 12.54
C GLN A 93 -4.05 5.95 12.43
N PHE A 94 -4.11 4.67 12.06
CA PHE A 94 -2.91 3.88 11.84
C PHE A 94 -2.09 4.37 10.64
N CYS A 95 -2.75 4.81 9.56
CA CYS A 95 -2.06 5.48 8.44
C CYS A 95 -1.38 6.79 8.87
N ILE A 96 -1.99 7.57 9.76
CA ILE A 96 -1.38 8.79 10.30
C ILE A 96 -0.17 8.45 11.18
N ALA A 97 -0.25 7.42 12.03
CA ALA A 97 0.87 6.99 12.85
C ALA A 97 2.10 6.56 12.02
N MET A 98 1.87 5.91 10.88
CA MET A 98 2.95 5.59 9.92
C MET A 98 3.56 6.85 9.28
N LEU A 99 2.76 7.89 9.02
CA LEU A 99 3.29 9.17 8.55
C LEU A 99 4.12 9.87 9.63
N ASP A 100 3.64 9.88 10.88
CA ASP A 100 4.37 10.48 12.02
C ASP A 100 5.74 9.86 12.20
N GLU A 101 5.82 8.54 12.02
CA GLU A 101 7.04 7.77 12.16
C GLU A 101 8.03 8.07 11.02
N ILE A 102 7.57 8.13 9.76
CA ILE A 102 8.42 8.57 8.66
C ILE A 102 8.88 10.01 8.87
N ASN A 103 8.00 10.91 9.33
CA ASN A 103 8.36 12.28 9.61
C ASN A 103 9.44 12.37 10.69
N TYR A 104 9.33 11.54 11.72
CA TYR A 104 10.33 11.41 12.78
C TYR A 104 11.68 10.96 12.21
N PHE A 105 11.72 9.91 11.39
CA PHE A 105 12.98 9.37 10.84
C PHE A 105 13.65 10.26 9.79
N THR A 106 12.86 11.03 9.05
CA THR A 106 13.36 11.80 7.91
C THR A 106 13.52 13.29 8.22
N GLY A 107 12.90 13.78 9.29
CA GLY A 107 12.83 15.21 9.62
C GLY A 107 12.01 16.01 8.60
N THR A 108 11.13 15.37 7.82
CA THR A 108 10.33 16.03 6.78
C THR A 108 8.85 15.74 6.98
N ASN A 109 7.97 16.72 6.74
CA ASN A 109 6.53 16.56 6.87
C ASN A 109 5.94 15.93 5.60
N HIS A 110 5.89 14.60 5.59
CA HIS A 110 5.33 13.81 4.51
C HIS A 110 3.81 13.91 4.47
N LYS A 111 3.27 13.72 3.26
CA LYS A 111 1.85 13.57 3.02
C LYS A 111 1.57 12.19 2.45
N ALA A 112 0.31 11.75 2.53
CA ALA A 112 -0.12 10.56 1.82
C ALA A 112 -1.45 10.76 1.10
N ASP A 113 -1.56 10.15 -0.07
CA ASP A 113 -2.85 9.90 -0.68
C ASP A 113 -3.55 8.76 0.07
N TYR A 114 -4.75 9.02 0.57
CA TYR A 114 -5.60 8.04 1.25
C TYR A 114 -6.97 7.99 0.61
N TYR A 115 -7.45 6.79 0.31
CA TYR A 115 -8.80 6.61 -0.20
C TYR A 115 -9.39 5.26 0.24
N MET A 116 -10.54 5.32 0.91
CA MET A 116 -11.33 4.15 1.30
C MET A 116 -12.59 4.09 0.46
N THR A 117 -12.86 2.94 -0.13
CA THR A 117 -14.07 2.70 -0.93
C THR A 117 -14.52 1.24 -0.86
N GLU A 118 -15.63 0.90 -1.50
CA GLU A 118 -16.05 -0.48 -1.71
C GLU A 118 -15.74 -0.88 -3.16
N THR A 119 -15.03 -1.98 -3.37
CA THR A 119 -14.73 -2.51 -4.71
C THR A 119 -15.37 -3.88 -4.90
N ILE A 120 -15.63 -4.25 -6.15
CA ILE A 120 -15.98 -5.62 -6.52
C ILE A 120 -14.75 -6.36 -7.03
N LEU A 121 -14.45 -7.52 -6.45
CA LEU A 121 -13.32 -8.35 -6.85
C LEU A 121 -13.73 -9.32 -7.96
N LEU A 122 -13.02 -9.29 -9.09
CA LEU A 122 -13.24 -10.16 -10.24
C LEU A 122 -12.01 -11.03 -10.50
N GLU A 123 -12.26 -12.27 -10.92
CA GLU A 123 -11.21 -13.20 -11.34
C GLU A 123 -11.12 -13.11 -12.86
N ILE A 124 -9.90 -12.94 -13.39
CA ILE A 124 -9.68 -12.81 -14.83
C ILE A 124 -10.13 -14.08 -15.54
N GLY A 125 -10.88 -13.93 -16.65
CA GLY A 125 -11.39 -15.06 -17.43
C GLY A 125 -12.63 -15.74 -16.86
N LYS A 126 -13.16 -15.29 -15.71
CA LYS A 126 -14.38 -15.85 -15.10
C LYS A 126 -15.58 -14.94 -15.31
N THR A 127 -16.68 -15.52 -15.77
CA THR A 127 -17.95 -14.80 -15.95
C THR A 127 -18.52 -14.36 -14.59
N PRO A 128 -18.85 -13.07 -14.41
CA PRO A 128 -19.45 -12.60 -13.18
C PRO A 128 -20.82 -13.24 -12.88
N SER A 129 -21.17 -13.28 -11.59
CA SER A 129 -22.49 -13.76 -11.18
C SER A 129 -23.60 -12.88 -11.79
N ILE A 130 -24.62 -13.51 -12.39
CA ILE A 130 -25.74 -12.83 -13.06
C ILE A 130 -26.43 -11.81 -12.13
N PHE A 131 -26.51 -12.11 -10.84
CA PHE A 131 -27.11 -11.20 -9.84
C PHE A 131 -26.23 -9.99 -9.49
N LYS A 132 -24.93 -10.05 -9.78
CA LYS A 132 -23.94 -9.01 -9.48
C LYS A 132 -23.47 -8.26 -10.73
N SER A 133 -23.73 -8.76 -11.94
CA SER A 133 -23.32 -8.14 -13.20
C SER A 133 -23.71 -6.67 -13.30
N SER A 134 -24.96 -6.34 -12.94
CA SER A 134 -25.47 -4.95 -12.94
C SER A 134 -24.87 -4.03 -11.86
N LYS A 135 -24.02 -4.57 -10.97
CA LYS A 135 -23.30 -3.83 -9.92
C LYS A 135 -21.83 -3.63 -10.25
N ILE A 136 -21.33 -4.19 -11.35
CA ILE A 136 -19.93 -4.06 -11.76
C ILE A 136 -19.76 -2.72 -12.45
N GLY A 137 -18.91 -1.87 -11.87
CA GLY A 137 -18.43 -0.65 -12.50
C GLY A 137 -17.14 -0.87 -13.27
N GLU A 138 -16.58 0.22 -13.78
CA GLU A 138 -15.28 0.21 -14.46
C GLU A 138 -14.15 -0.24 -13.52
N LYS A 139 -13.06 -0.72 -14.11
CA LYS A 139 -11.84 -1.06 -13.36
C LYS A 139 -11.35 0.16 -12.58
N LEU A 140 -11.14 0.02 -11.27
CA LEU A 140 -10.80 1.13 -10.37
C LEU A 140 -9.65 2.00 -10.90
N THR A 141 -8.57 1.36 -11.38
CA THR A 141 -7.37 2.00 -11.92
C THR A 141 -7.54 2.68 -13.28
N LYS A 142 -8.69 2.51 -13.93
CA LYS A 142 -9.06 3.19 -15.18
C LYS A 142 -10.04 4.34 -14.94
N THR A 143 -10.56 4.47 -13.73
CA THR A 143 -11.40 5.60 -13.32
C THR A 143 -10.55 6.71 -12.71
N ASN A 144 -11.13 7.91 -12.59
CA ASN A 144 -10.57 9.00 -11.79
C ASN A 144 -11.00 8.95 -10.31
N LEU A 145 -11.63 7.86 -9.84
CA LEU A 145 -12.19 7.83 -8.48
C LEU A 145 -11.13 8.02 -7.40
N VAL A 146 -9.96 7.41 -7.55
CA VAL A 146 -8.85 7.58 -6.61
C VAL A 146 -8.35 9.02 -6.64
N SER A 147 -8.13 9.60 -7.81
CA SER A 147 -7.57 10.96 -7.91
C SER A 147 -8.56 12.04 -7.47
N VAL A 148 -9.86 11.85 -7.69
CA VAL A 148 -10.92 12.81 -7.31
C VAL A 148 -11.29 12.71 -5.83
N ASN A 149 -11.36 11.49 -5.28
CA ASN A 149 -11.91 11.28 -3.93
C ASN A 149 -10.84 10.98 -2.86
N LYS A 150 -9.56 10.94 -3.23
CA LYS A 150 -8.50 10.82 -2.23
C LYS A 150 -8.52 12.00 -1.27
N ILE A 151 -8.21 11.69 -0.03
CA ILE A 151 -7.94 12.65 1.03
C ILE A 151 -6.41 12.69 1.17
N ILE A 152 -5.86 13.90 1.26
CA ILE A 152 -4.46 14.07 1.64
C ILE A 152 -4.37 13.95 3.15
N LEU A 153 -3.67 12.92 3.62
CA LEU A 153 -3.30 12.79 5.02
C LEU A 153 -1.97 13.49 5.26
N GLU A 154 -1.87 14.11 6.42
CA GLU A 154 -0.64 14.66 6.98
C GLU A 154 -0.40 13.97 8.32
N GLY A 155 0.86 13.96 8.76
CA GLY A 155 1.17 13.55 10.12
C GLY A 155 0.43 14.38 11.16
N SER A 156 0.29 13.83 12.36
CA SER A 156 -0.09 14.59 13.54
C SER A 156 0.99 15.64 13.89
N SER A 157 0.68 16.50 14.86
CA SER A 157 1.65 17.48 15.36
C SER A 157 2.82 16.83 16.12
N ASN A 158 2.72 15.54 16.45
CA ASN A 158 3.67 14.83 17.29
C ASN A 158 4.30 13.69 16.48
N ASN A 159 5.38 14.00 15.77
CA ASN A 159 6.20 13.01 15.06
C ASN A 159 6.82 12.06 16.08
N ASN A 160 6.32 10.83 16.16
CA ASN A 160 6.76 9.82 17.10
C ASN A 160 7.20 8.56 16.36
N ASP A 161 8.26 7.94 16.86
CA ASP A 161 8.62 6.56 16.50
C ASP A 161 7.63 5.59 17.16
N ASN A 162 6.80 4.94 16.36
CA ASN A 162 5.83 3.94 16.82
C ASN A 162 6.30 2.50 16.58
N GLY A 163 7.50 2.29 16.01
CA GLY A 163 8.05 0.99 15.64
C GLY A 163 7.19 0.24 14.61
N ILE A 164 6.55 0.94 13.68
CA ILE A 164 5.71 0.39 12.62
C ILE A 164 6.49 0.16 11.33
N LEU A 165 7.37 1.11 10.97
CA LEU A 165 8.10 1.14 9.71
C LEU A 165 9.60 1.13 9.94
N THR A 166 10.34 0.64 8.94
CA THR A 166 11.79 0.62 8.99
C THR A 166 12.32 2.05 8.99
N SER A 167 13.16 2.38 9.97
CA SER A 167 13.76 3.71 10.06
C SER A 167 14.73 4.00 8.92
N PHE A 168 14.94 5.28 8.61
CA PHE A 168 15.90 5.68 7.58
C PHE A 168 17.34 5.26 7.96
N GLU A 169 17.71 5.35 9.22
CA GLU A 169 19.01 4.89 9.72
C GLU A 169 19.18 3.37 9.60
N THR A 170 18.14 2.60 9.96
CA THR A 170 18.13 1.14 9.82
C THR A 170 18.27 0.74 8.35
N TYR A 171 17.57 1.43 7.45
CA TYR A 171 17.70 1.20 6.01
C TYR A 171 19.14 1.47 5.52
N LEU A 172 19.75 2.60 5.92
CA LEU A 172 21.13 2.93 5.56
C LEU A 172 22.12 1.86 6.06
N TYR A 173 21.91 1.35 7.27
CA TYR A 173 22.71 0.26 7.82
C TYR A 173 22.61 -1.01 6.95
N MET A 174 21.39 -1.45 6.63
CA MET A 174 21.15 -2.62 5.77
C MET A 174 21.76 -2.44 4.38
N LYS A 175 21.60 -1.27 3.77
CA LYS A 175 22.18 -0.93 2.46
C LYS A 175 23.71 -1.04 2.47
N ASN A 176 24.36 -0.57 3.53
CA ASN A 176 25.81 -0.63 3.64
C ASN A 176 26.33 -2.05 3.92
N GLN A 177 25.58 -2.88 4.66
CA GLN A 177 25.94 -4.29 4.82
C GLN A 177 25.90 -5.05 3.50
N ASN A 178 24.82 -4.90 2.72
CA ASN A 178 24.71 -5.58 1.43
C ASN A 178 25.84 -5.18 0.46
N LYS A 179 26.28 -3.92 0.47
CA LYS A 179 27.43 -3.47 -0.33
C LYS A 179 28.73 -4.14 0.08
N ASN A 180 28.95 -4.31 1.39
CA ASN A 180 30.16 -4.98 1.89
C ASN A 180 30.13 -6.48 1.55
N GLU A 181 28.98 -7.13 1.63
CA GLU A 181 28.83 -8.55 1.24
C GLU A 181 29.02 -8.77 -0.27
N GLU A 182 28.54 -7.85 -1.12
CA GLU A 182 28.79 -7.89 -2.57
C GLU A 182 30.28 -7.67 -2.88
N GLN A 183 30.94 -6.75 -2.17
CA GLN A 183 32.36 -6.49 -2.34
C GLN A 183 33.24 -7.65 -1.86
N ASP A 184 32.90 -8.29 -0.73
CA ASP A 184 33.62 -9.48 -0.23
C ASP A 184 33.45 -10.69 -1.17
N ASN A 185 32.31 -10.83 -1.86
CA ASN A 185 32.10 -11.88 -2.87
C ASN A 185 32.83 -11.60 -4.20
N ASP A 186 33.03 -10.34 -4.57
CA ASP A 186 33.81 -9.96 -5.76
C ASP A 186 35.33 -10.12 -5.57
N GLU A 187 35.82 -10.06 -4.32
CA GLU A 187 37.23 -10.34 -3.97
C GLU A 187 37.54 -11.84 -3.88
N GLU A 188 36.52 -12.71 -3.85
CA GLU A 188 36.67 -14.18 -3.82
C GLU A 188 36.78 -14.81 -5.23
N ILE A 189 37.57 -14.22 -6.13
CA ILE A 189 38.04 -14.93 -7.34
C ILE A 189 39.29 -15.74 -6.96
N VAL A 190 39.08 -16.96 -6.48
CA VAL A 190 40.16 -17.96 -6.39
C VAL A 190 40.52 -18.43 -7.80
N VAL A 191 41.56 -17.83 -8.39
CA VAL A 191 42.25 -18.42 -9.53
C VAL A 191 43.22 -19.47 -8.98
N TRP A 192 42.80 -20.74 -9.09
CA TRP A 192 43.51 -22.01 -8.84
C TRP A 192 44.73 -22.01 -7.91
#